data_AF-A0A4U1L1Z6-F1
#
_entry.id   AF-A0A4U1L1Z6-F1
#
_cell.length_a   1.000
_cell.length_b   1.000
_cell.length_c   1.000
_cell.angle_alpha   90.00
_cell.angle_beta   90.00
_cell.angle_gamma   90.00
#
_symmetry.space_group_name_H-M   'P 1'
#
loop_
_entity.id
_entity.type
_entity.pdbx_description
1 polymer ?
#
loop_
_entity_poly.entity_id
_entity_poly.type
_entity_poly.pdbx_seq_one_letter_code
_entity_poly.pdbx_strand_id
1 'polypeptide(L)'
;MSAPQTVADVLEAAAKLIEPEGAWTQGSLARDENGRMVLPRDADACCWCASGAIMHYGGDAPNDAWSNFSATIGGVIPHWNDHQGRTQAEVVAKLREAAALAREQGL
;
A
#
# COMPACT_ATOMS: atom_id res chain seq x y z
N MET A 1 -13.01 20.15 2.10
CA MET A 1 -12.94 19.18 0.98
C MET A 1 -11.48 18.91 0.77
N SER A 2 -11.00 17.70 1.10
CA SER A 2 -9.63 17.30 0.76
C SER A 2 -9.48 17.32 -0.76
N ALA A 3 -8.30 17.69 -1.27
CA ALA A 3 -8.02 17.66 -2.70
C ALA A 3 -8.31 16.26 -3.28
N PRO A 4 -8.68 16.13 -4.57
CA PRO A 4 -8.77 14.82 -5.21
C PRO A 4 -7.43 14.10 -5.07
N GLN A 5 -7.43 12.90 -4.47
CA GLN A 5 -6.23 12.07 -4.38
C GLN A 5 -5.94 11.48 -5.75
N THR A 6 -4.80 11.84 -6.34
CA THR A 6 -4.27 11.20 -7.55
C THR A 6 -3.82 9.77 -7.25
N VAL A 7 -3.60 8.97 -8.30
CA VAL A 7 -3.01 7.62 -8.15
C VAL A 7 -1.65 7.73 -7.46
N ALA A 8 -0.84 8.72 -7.87
CA ALA A 8 0.44 8.99 -7.24
C ALA A 8 0.32 9.31 -5.75
N ASP A 9 -0.67 10.12 -5.35
CA ASP A 9 -0.89 10.47 -3.93
C ASP A 9 -1.28 9.26 -3.08
N VAL A 10 -2.13 8.38 -3.61
CA VAL A 10 -2.53 7.13 -2.92
C VAL A 10 -1.31 6.23 -2.69
N LEU A 11 -0.48 6.02 -3.73
CA LEU A 11 0.69 5.16 -3.64
C LEU A 11 1.78 5.74 -2.71
N GLU A 12 1.99 7.06 -2.76
CA GLU A 12 2.89 7.76 -1.85
C GLU A 12 2.41 7.68 -0.39
N ALA A 13 1.12 7.86 -0.14
CA ALA A 13 0.54 7.76 1.19
C ALA A 13 0.63 6.31 1.72
N ALA A 14 0.35 5.32 0.87
CA ALA A 14 0.52 3.91 1.21
C ALA A 14 1.97 3.58 1.59
N ALA A 15 2.96 4.11 0.85
CA ALA A 15 4.37 3.95 1.19
C ALA A 15 4.70 4.53 2.57
N LYS A 16 4.27 5.77 2.84
CA LYS A 16 4.50 6.46 4.12
C LYS A 16 3.86 5.74 5.30
N LEU A 17 2.71 5.11 5.11
CA LEU A 17 2.00 4.40 6.18
C LEU A 17 2.73 3.15 6.65
N ILE A 18 3.39 2.43 5.74
CA ILE A 18 4.11 1.19 6.07
C ILE A 18 5.62 1.40 6.21
N GLU A 19 6.11 2.63 6.06
CA GLU A 19 7.53 2.99 6.21
C GLU A 19 8.06 2.88 7.65
N PRO A 20 7.31 3.25 8.71
CA PRO A 20 7.77 3.06 10.08
C PRO A 20 8.07 1.59 10.38
N GLU A 21 9.12 1.34 11.17
CA GLU A 21 9.49 -0.02 11.57
C GLU A 21 8.31 -0.74 12.23
N GLY A 22 7.97 -1.94 11.72
CA GLY A 22 6.85 -2.74 12.23
C GLY A 22 5.47 -2.39 11.66
N ALA A 23 5.36 -1.35 10.82
CA ALA A 23 4.09 -0.97 10.19
C ALA A 23 3.73 -1.83 8.96
N TRP A 24 4.62 -2.73 8.53
CA TRP A 24 4.37 -3.66 7.43
C TRP A 24 4.08 -5.08 7.92
N THR A 25 3.12 -5.75 7.28
CA THR A 25 2.81 -7.18 7.53
C THR A 25 2.68 -7.98 6.24
N GLN A 26 2.94 -9.28 6.35
CA GLN A 26 2.59 -10.29 5.35
C GLN A 26 1.33 -11.07 5.76
N GLY A 27 0.64 -11.66 4.77
CA GLY A 27 -0.47 -12.60 4.95
C GLY A 27 -1.77 -12.00 5.52
N SER A 28 -1.86 -10.68 5.68
CA SER A 28 -3.08 -10.00 6.12
C SER A 28 -3.13 -8.56 5.59
N LEU A 29 -4.33 -8.02 5.41
CA LEU A 29 -4.51 -6.65 4.94
C LEU A 29 -4.09 -5.62 6.00
N ALA A 30 -4.44 -5.86 7.26
CA ALA A 30 -4.01 -5.06 8.38
C ALA A 30 -4.03 -5.86 9.69
N ARG A 31 -3.28 -5.41 10.69
CA ARG A 31 -3.37 -5.93 12.06
C ARG A 31 -3.40 -4.82 13.10
N ASP A 32 -3.98 -5.14 14.25
CA ASP A 32 -3.93 -4.32 15.46
C ASP A 32 -2.60 -4.51 16.23
N GLU A 33 -2.45 -3.79 17.34
CA GLU A 33 -1.28 -3.87 18.23
C GLU A 33 -1.05 -5.26 18.84
N ASN A 34 -2.11 -6.10 18.87
CA ASN A 34 -2.07 -7.47 19.37
C ASN A 34 -1.78 -8.48 18.25
N GLY A 35 -1.53 -8.01 17.02
CA GLY A 35 -1.30 -8.83 15.83
C GLY A 35 -2.56 -9.48 15.25
N ARG A 36 -3.75 -9.12 15.74
CA ARG A 36 -5.03 -9.65 15.24
C ARG A 36 -5.39 -8.98 13.93
N MET A 37 -5.98 -9.74 13.02
CA MET A 37 -6.39 -9.22 11.72
C MET A 37 -7.58 -8.27 11.89
N VAL A 38 -7.47 -7.09 11.29
CA VAL A 38 -8.52 -6.05 11.29
C VAL A 38 -8.70 -5.50 9.88
N LEU A 39 -9.72 -4.66 9.68
CA LEU A 39 -9.91 -3.99 8.40
C LEU A 39 -8.86 -2.88 8.21
N PRO A 40 -8.43 -2.58 6.96
CA PRO A 40 -7.41 -1.55 6.73
C PRO A 40 -7.73 -0.15 7.24
N ARG A 41 -9.02 0.20 7.34
CA ARG A 41 -9.50 1.49 7.86
C ARG A 41 -10.02 1.40 9.30
N ASP A 42 -9.80 0.27 9.97
CA ASP A 42 -10.12 0.14 11.38
C ASP A 42 -9.27 1.12 12.21
N ALA A 43 -9.84 1.67 13.27
CA ALA A 43 -9.15 2.60 14.15
C ALA A 43 -8.01 1.92 14.92
N ASP A 44 -8.12 0.61 15.13
CA ASP A 44 -7.12 -0.19 15.85
C ASP A 44 -5.99 -0.68 14.93
N ALA A 45 -6.08 -0.48 13.61
CA ALA A 45 -5.05 -0.93 12.68
C ALA A 45 -3.74 -0.17 12.87
N CYS A 46 -2.63 -0.89 13.03
CA CYS A 46 -1.29 -0.32 13.23
C CYS A 46 -0.22 -0.92 12.31
N CYS A 47 -0.51 -1.98 11.56
CA CYS A 47 0.35 -2.48 10.50
C CYS A 47 -0.46 -2.97 9.29
N TRP A 48 0.08 -2.82 8.08
CA TRP A 48 -0.62 -3.11 6.82
C TRP A 48 0.29 -3.84 5.82
N CYS A 49 -0.29 -4.68 4.97
CA CYS A 49 0.40 -5.09 3.75
C CYS A 49 0.25 -4.02 2.66
N ALA A 50 0.92 -4.19 1.51
CA ALA A 50 0.79 -3.24 0.39
C ALA A 50 -0.67 -3.06 -0.08
N SER A 51 -1.45 -4.15 -0.22
CA SER A 51 -2.87 -4.06 -0.58
C SER A 51 -3.68 -3.28 0.46
N GLY A 52 -3.47 -3.57 1.75
CA GLY A 52 -4.17 -2.89 2.83
C GLY A 52 -3.84 -1.41 2.89
N ALA A 53 -2.56 -1.04 2.70
CA ALA A 53 -2.12 0.34 2.67
C ALA A 53 -2.75 1.14 1.51
N ILE A 54 -2.83 0.53 0.31
CA ILE A 54 -3.53 1.14 -0.83
C ILE A 54 -5.03 1.28 -0.53
N MET A 55 -5.67 0.27 0.06
CA MET A 55 -7.10 0.35 0.44
C MET A 55 -7.38 1.41 1.51
N HIS A 56 -6.44 1.60 2.45
CA HIS A 56 -6.54 2.62 3.50
C HIS A 56 -6.72 4.01 2.88
N TYR A 57 -5.86 4.40 1.92
CA TYR A 57 -5.89 5.71 1.28
C TYR A 57 -6.67 5.81 -0.03
N GLY A 58 -7.02 4.68 -0.65
CA GLY A 58 -7.58 4.67 -2.02
C GLY A 58 -8.95 5.33 -2.16
N GLY A 59 -9.61 5.73 -1.08
CA GLY A 59 -10.89 6.44 -1.13
C GLY A 59 -11.89 5.74 -2.05
N ASP A 60 -12.37 6.50 -3.05
CA ASP A 60 -13.25 6.06 -4.14
C ASP A 60 -12.50 5.61 -5.42
N ALA A 61 -11.18 5.79 -5.48
CA ALA A 61 -10.31 5.40 -6.61
C ALA A 61 -9.29 4.27 -6.30
N PRO A 62 -9.60 3.26 -5.46
CA PRO A 62 -8.62 2.23 -5.10
C PRO A 62 -8.17 1.39 -6.31
N ASN A 63 -9.00 1.28 -7.34
CA ASN A 63 -8.75 0.42 -8.50
C ASN A 63 -7.60 0.92 -9.37
N ASP A 64 -7.42 2.24 -9.52
CA ASP A 64 -6.38 2.79 -10.40
C ASP A 64 -5.00 2.69 -9.74
N ALA A 65 -4.92 3.02 -8.44
CA ALA A 65 -3.69 2.80 -7.66
C ALA A 65 -3.33 1.31 -7.55
N TRP A 66 -4.33 0.45 -7.36
CA TRP A 66 -4.12 -1.00 -7.36
C TRP A 66 -3.58 -1.49 -8.71
N SER A 67 -4.21 -1.07 -9.81
CA SER A 67 -3.83 -1.49 -11.16
C SER A 67 -2.44 -0.97 -11.52
N ASN A 68 -2.14 0.28 -11.19
CA ASN A 68 -0.82 0.88 -11.41
C ASN A 68 0.26 0.12 -10.63
N PHE A 69 0.07 -0.11 -9.33
CA PHE A 69 1.03 -0.85 -8.52
C PHE A 69 1.21 -2.30 -8.99
N SER A 70 0.13 -2.98 -9.36
CA SER A 70 0.15 -4.33 -9.92
C SER A 70 0.96 -4.41 -11.22
N ALA A 71 0.84 -3.40 -12.08
CA ALA A 71 1.65 -3.27 -13.29
C ALA A 71 3.14 -3.03 -12.97
N THR A 72 3.44 -2.15 -12.01
CA THR A 72 4.83 -1.85 -11.58
C THR A 72 5.56 -3.06 -10.99
N ILE A 73 4.85 -3.92 -10.25
CA ILE A 73 5.44 -5.15 -9.69
C ILE A 73 5.39 -6.34 -10.66
N GLY A 74 4.69 -6.19 -11.80
CA GLY A 74 4.50 -7.25 -12.78
C GLY A 74 3.72 -8.46 -12.26
N GLY A 75 2.75 -8.26 -11.36
CA GLY A 75 2.06 -9.37 -10.72
C GLY A 75 0.95 -9.00 -9.73
N VAL A 76 0.48 -10.00 -8.99
CA VAL A 76 -0.59 -9.89 -8.01
C VAL A 76 -0.02 -9.39 -6.67
N ILE A 77 -0.55 -8.27 -6.17
CA ILE A 77 0.00 -7.54 -5.02
C ILE A 77 0.19 -8.44 -3.77
N PRO A 78 -0.82 -9.19 -3.29
CA PRO A 78 -0.62 -10.10 -2.15
C PRO A 78 0.50 -11.12 -2.37
N HIS A 79 0.55 -11.77 -3.53
CA HIS A 79 1.58 -12.79 -3.81
C HIS A 79 3.00 -12.20 -3.84
N TRP A 80 3.15 -11.00 -4.40
CA TRP A 80 4.43 -10.32 -4.46
C TRP A 80 4.88 -9.79 -3.09
N ASN A 81 3.93 -9.26 -2.29
CA ASN A 81 4.14 -8.80 -0.92
C ASN A 81 4.54 -9.96 0.01
N ASP A 82 3.88 -11.10 -0.14
CA ASP A 82 4.06 -12.26 0.75
C ASP A 82 5.17 -13.21 0.27
N HIS A 83 5.93 -12.83 -0.76
CA HIS A 83 7.05 -13.62 -1.23
C HIS A 83 8.08 -13.85 -0.11
N GLN A 84 8.61 -15.06 0.00
CA GLN A 84 9.64 -15.38 0.98
C GLN A 84 10.87 -14.48 0.79
N GLY A 85 11.32 -13.84 1.86
CA GLY A 85 12.46 -12.91 1.82
C GLY A 85 12.11 -11.50 1.34
N ARG A 86 10.84 -11.20 1.00
CA ARG A 86 10.39 -9.82 0.79
C ARG A 86 10.63 -9.01 2.06
N THR A 87 11.11 -7.78 1.90
CA THR A 87 11.33 -6.87 3.03
C THR A 87 10.41 -5.65 2.96
N GLN A 88 10.13 -5.05 4.12
CA GLN A 88 9.40 -3.78 4.21
C GLN A 88 10.03 -2.69 3.33
N ALA A 89 11.36 -2.55 3.38
CA ALA A 89 12.07 -1.53 2.60
C ALA A 89 11.86 -1.70 1.08
N GLU A 90 11.84 -2.93 0.58
CA GLU A 90 11.53 -3.20 -0.84
C GLU A 90 10.10 -2.84 -1.20
N VAL A 91 9.13 -3.16 -0.32
CA VAL A 91 7.71 -2.81 -0.54
C VAL A 91 7.52 -1.29 -0.57
N VAL A 92 8.11 -0.58 0.39
CA VAL A 92 8.11 0.89 0.43
C VAL A 92 8.75 1.48 -0.82
N ALA A 93 9.93 1.01 -1.20
CA ALA A 93 10.65 1.50 -2.37
C ALA A 93 9.83 1.30 -3.66
N LYS A 94 9.18 0.14 -3.79
CA LYS A 94 8.39 -0.19 -4.97
C LYS A 94 7.07 0.61 -5.04
N LEU A 95 6.44 0.92 -3.92
CA LEU A 95 5.29 1.84 -3.88
C LEU A 95 5.70 3.26 -4.30
N ARG A 96 6.88 3.73 -3.85
CA ARG A 96 7.44 5.03 -4.26
C ARG A 96 7.79 5.06 -5.76
N GLU A 97 8.33 3.97 -6.30
CA GLU A 97 8.57 3.82 -7.74
C GLU A 97 7.27 3.91 -8.54
N ALA A 98 6.23 3.19 -8.13
CA ALA A 98 4.92 3.26 -8.78
C ALA A 98 4.30 4.67 -8.69
N ALA A 99 4.42 5.33 -7.53
CA ALA A 99 3.98 6.72 -7.37
C ALA A 99 4.72 7.67 -8.33
N ALA A 100 6.03 7.51 -8.51
CA ALA A 100 6.80 8.33 -9.45
C ALA A 100 6.36 8.11 -10.91
N LEU A 101 6.20 6.85 -11.32
CA LEU A 101 5.70 6.51 -12.66
C LEU A 101 4.29 7.06 -12.92
N ALA A 102 3.40 6.99 -11.93
CA ALA A 102 2.06 7.56 -12.02
C ALA A 102 2.11 9.08 -12.25
N ARG A 103 2.98 9.82 -11.54
CA ARG A 103 3.17 11.27 -11.75
C ARG A 103 3.65 11.58 -13.17
N GLU A 104 4.58 10.81 -13.70
CA GLU A 104 5.08 10.98 -15.07
C GLU A 104 4.00 10.75 -16.12
N GLN A 105 3.02 9.88 -15.81
CA GLN A 105 1.87 9.58 -16.65
C GLN A 105 0.70 10.56 -16.47
N GLY A 106 0.79 11.47 -15.49
CA GLY A 106 -0.30 12.40 -15.15
C GLY A 106 -1.48 11.75 -14.42
N LEU A 107 -1.24 10.67 -13.67
CA LEU A 107 -2.23 9.90 -12.91
C LEU A 107 -2.25 10.24 -11.41
#